data_AF-A0B940-F1
#
_entry.id   AF-A0B940-F1
#
_cell.length_a   1.000
_cell.length_b   1.000
_cell.length_c   1.000
_cell.angle_alpha   90.00
_cell.angle_beta   90.00
_cell.angle_gamma   90.00
#
_symmetry.space_group_name_H-M   'P 1'
#
loop_
_entity.id
_entity.type
_entity.pdbx_description
1 polymer ?
#
loop_
_entity_poly.entity_id
_entity_poly.type
_entity_poly.pdbx_seq_one_letter_code
_entity_poly.pdbx_strand_id
1 'polypeptide(L)'
;MLTSGFSGTKEDEWLEVLSEIEEIARSSESSVAAHALLHRVEALAKREDVPPELEDRLDMLLIELTEAARDACTNTKCPHYGKRCKMR
;
A
#
# COMPACT_ATOMS: atom_id res chain seq x y z
N MET A 1 -5.73 -4.73 39.79
CA MET A 1 -4.28 -4.77 39.50
C MET A 1 -4.09 -5.54 38.21
N LEU A 2 -4.00 -4.87 37.07
CA LEU A 2 -3.27 -5.31 35.88
C LEU A 2 -3.08 -4.01 35.08
N THR A 3 -1.92 -3.38 35.26
CA THR A 3 -1.49 -2.29 34.38
C THR A 3 -1.29 -2.92 33.02
N SER A 4 -2.21 -2.65 32.08
CA SER A 4 -1.99 -2.90 30.66
C SER A 4 -0.76 -2.09 30.27
N GLY A 5 0.39 -2.74 30.32
CA GLY A 5 1.61 -2.24 29.73
C GLY A 5 1.35 -2.25 28.24
N PHE A 6 0.87 -1.11 27.73
CA PHE A 6 0.87 -0.82 26.31
C PHE A 6 2.35 -0.66 25.94
N SER A 7 3.07 -1.77 25.80
CA SER A 7 4.25 -1.77 24.96
C SER A 7 3.68 -1.64 23.55
N GLY A 8 3.41 -0.40 23.12
CA GLY A 8 3.29 -0.12 21.70
C GLY A 8 4.65 -0.50 21.13
N THR A 9 4.75 -1.74 20.68
CA THR A 9 5.94 -2.22 20.02
C THR A 9 5.96 -1.55 18.66
N LYS A 10 7.15 -1.45 18.07
CA LYS A 10 7.28 -0.92 16.72
C LYS A 10 6.35 -1.65 15.74
N GLU A 11 6.10 -2.93 16.00
CA GLU A 11 5.13 -3.77 15.28
C GLU A 11 3.68 -3.26 15.39
N ASP A 12 3.24 -2.75 16.55
CA ASP A 12 1.90 -2.16 16.70
C ASP A 12 1.74 -0.91 15.84
N GLU A 13 2.77 -0.06 15.77
CA GLU A 13 2.78 1.13 14.91
C GLU A 13 2.69 0.73 13.43
N TRP A 14 3.41 -0.31 13.04
CA TRP A 14 3.37 -0.85 11.67
C TRP A 14 2.02 -1.49 11.33
N LEU A 15 1.41 -2.22 12.27
CA LEU A 15 0.08 -2.81 12.11
C LEU A 15 -0.99 -1.74 11.95
N GLU A 16 -0.91 -0.64 12.70
CA GLU A 16 -1.83 0.49 12.57
C GLU A 16 -1.73 1.12 11.18
N VAL A 17 -0.50 1.37 10.70
CA VAL A 17 -0.26 1.92 9.36
C VAL A 17 -0.75 0.96 8.26
N LEU A 18 -0.51 -0.34 8.40
CA LEU A 18 -0.97 -1.35 7.45
C LEU A 18 -2.50 -1.43 7.41
N SER A 19 -3.16 -1.42 8.56
CA SER A 19 -4.62 -1.44 8.65
C SER A 19 -5.23 -0.19 8.01
N GLU A 20 -4.63 0.98 8.22
CA GLU A 20 -5.05 2.23 7.58
C GLU A 20 -4.96 2.11 6.05
N ILE A 21 -3.84 1.59 5.53
CA ILE A 21 -3.63 1.41 4.09
C ILE A 21 -4.62 0.40 3.50
N GLU A 22 -4.85 -0.74 4.17
CA GLU A 22 -5.83 -1.76 3.76
C GLU A 22 -7.25 -1.18 3.71
N GLU A 23 -7.63 -0.36 4.70
CA GLU A 23 -8.95 0.27 4.75
C GLU A 23 -9.14 1.33 3.66
N ILE A 24 -8.11 2.16 3.42
CA ILE A 24 -8.14 3.13 2.31
C ILE A 24 -8.17 2.38 0.97
N ALA A 25 -7.39 1.31 0.80
CA ALA A 25 -7.38 0.50 -0.41
C ALA A 25 -8.77 -0.11 -0.68
N ARG A 26 -9.42 -0.64 0.36
CA ARG A 26 -10.76 -1.25 0.27
C ARG A 26 -11.88 -0.24 0.03
N SER A 27 -11.77 0.96 0.61
CA SER A 27 -12.76 2.02 0.45
C SER A 27 -12.55 2.85 -0.82
N SER A 28 -11.34 2.83 -1.40
CA SER A 28 -11.05 3.55 -2.63
C SER A 28 -11.34 2.69 -3.86
N GLU A 29 -12.38 3.06 -4.60
CA GLU A 29 -12.61 2.55 -5.97
C GLU A 29 -11.81 3.36 -7.02
N SER A 30 -11.07 4.37 -6.57
CA SER A 30 -10.33 5.29 -7.44
C SER A 30 -8.89 4.82 -7.64
N SER A 31 -8.53 4.63 -8.90
CA SER A 31 -7.16 4.30 -9.30
C SER A 31 -6.09 5.29 -8.85
N VAL A 32 -6.47 6.56 -8.64
CA VAL A 32 -5.56 7.60 -8.15
C VAL A 32 -5.18 7.34 -6.70
N ALA A 33 -6.14 6.90 -5.89
CA ALA A 33 -5.89 6.52 -4.51
C ALA A 33 -5.03 5.26 -4.43
N ALA A 34 -5.28 4.26 -5.29
CA ALA A 34 -4.44 3.07 -5.39
C ALA A 34 -2.96 3.41 -5.71
N HIS A 35 -2.70 4.33 -6.65
CA HIS A 35 -1.33 4.78 -6.95
C HIS A 35 -0.68 5.52 -5.77
N ALA A 36 -1.44 6.36 -5.06
CA ALA A 36 -0.92 7.08 -3.89
C ALA A 36 -0.56 6.12 -2.75
N LEU A 37 -1.40 5.12 -2.51
CA LEU A 37 -1.15 4.06 -1.53
C LEU A 37 0.04 3.19 -1.92
N LEU A 38 0.17 2.85 -3.21
CA LEU A 38 1.29 2.07 -3.72
C LEU A 38 2.64 2.76 -3.45
N HIS A 39 2.74 4.06 -3.71
CA HIS A 39 3.94 4.82 -3.36
C HIS A 39 4.21 4.86 -1.85
N ARG A 40 3.16 4.90 -1.02
CA ARG A 40 3.28 4.84 0.44
C ARG A 40 3.81 3.47 0.87
N VAL A 41 3.26 2.37 0.36
CA VAL A 41 3.72 0.99 0.65
C VAL A 41 5.14 0.74 0.15
N GLU A 42 5.50 1.21 -1.04
CA GLU A 42 6.88 1.12 -1.56
C GLU A 42 7.88 1.86 -0.68
N ALA A 43 7.51 3.04 -0.16
CA ALA A 43 8.36 3.79 0.75
C ALA A 43 8.53 3.06 2.10
N LEU A 44 7.47 2.42 2.57
CA LEU A 44 7.46 1.61 3.79
C LEU A 44 8.31 0.35 3.65
N ALA A 45 8.18 -0.39 2.55
CA ALA A 45 8.97 -1.60 2.27
C ALA A 45 10.48 -1.34 2.13
N LYS A 46 10.88 -0.10 1.80
CA LYS A 46 12.29 0.32 1.74
C LYS A 46 12.88 0.70 3.10
N ARG A 47 12.08 0.73 4.15
CA ARG A 47 12.57 1.08 5.48
C ARG A 47 13.24 -0.15 6.11
N GLU A 48 14.47 0.03 6.60
CA GLU A 48 15.21 -1.03 7.32
C GLU A 48 14.59 -1.41 8.68
N ASP A 49 13.55 -0.69 9.13
CA ASP A 49 12.86 -0.96 10.39
C ASP A 49 11.50 -1.67 10.22
N VAL A 50 11.25 -2.25 9.04
CA VAL A 50 10.13 -3.17 8.81
C VAL A 50 10.37 -4.47 9.60
N PRO A 51 9.38 -4.92 10.40
CA PRO A 51 9.41 -6.23 11.02
C PRO A 51 9.33 -7.33 9.95
N PRO A 52 10.12 -8.41 10.08
CA PRO A 52 10.11 -9.49 9.10
C PRO A 52 8.75 -10.18 8.99
N GLU A 53 7.92 -10.17 10.05
CA GLU A 53 6.56 -10.74 9.97
C GLU A 53 5.60 -9.88 9.13
N LEU A 54 5.94 -8.61 8.90
CA LEU A 54 5.13 -7.66 8.15
C LEU A 54 5.68 -7.42 6.73
N GLU A 55 6.90 -7.87 6.45
CA GLU A 55 7.57 -7.75 5.15
C GLU A 55 6.78 -8.49 4.07
N ASP A 56 6.43 -9.77 4.31
CA ASP A 56 5.57 -10.56 3.42
C ASP A 56 4.19 -9.89 3.17
N ARG A 57 3.67 -9.22 4.19
CA ARG A 57 2.35 -8.58 4.16
C ARG A 57 2.36 -7.27 3.37
N LEU A 58 3.44 -6.49 3.50
CA LEU A 58 3.72 -5.32 2.67
C LEU A 58 3.87 -5.74 1.20
N ASP A 59 4.58 -6.83 0.92
CA ASP A 59 4.76 -7.35 -0.43
C ASP A 59 3.42 -7.76 -1.07
N MET A 60 2.54 -8.45 -0.33
CA MET A 60 1.21 -8.77 -0.84
C MET A 60 0.38 -7.52 -1.14
N LEU A 61 0.38 -6.53 -0.23
CA LEU A 61 -0.31 -5.26 -0.44
C LEU A 61 0.21 -4.51 -1.67
N LEU A 62 1.51 -4.55 -1.91
CA LEU A 62 2.15 -3.92 -3.05
C LEU A 62 1.66 -4.54 -4.36
N ILE A 63 1.49 -5.87 -4.40
CA ILE A 63 0.91 -6.58 -5.56
C ILE A 63 -0.56 -6.18 -5.77
N GLU A 64 -1.40 -6.25 -4.73
CA GLU A 64 -2.84 -5.91 -4.82
C GLU A 64 -3.06 -4.46 -5.28
N LEU A 65 -2.32 -3.51 -4.68
CA LEU A 65 -2.37 -2.11 -5.08
C LEU A 65 -1.84 -1.89 -6.48
N THR A 66 -0.85 -2.66 -6.94
CA THR A 66 -0.34 -2.58 -8.31
C THR A 66 -1.40 -3.00 -9.30
N GLU A 67 -2.14 -4.07 -9.00
CA GLU A 67 -3.24 -4.54 -9.84
C GLU A 67 -4.40 -3.54 -9.86
N ALA A 68 -4.81 -3.04 -8.69
CA ALA A 68 -5.85 -2.01 -8.57
C ALA A 68 -5.46 -0.70 -9.26
N ALA A 69 -4.19 -0.29 -9.16
CA ALA A 69 -3.64 0.86 -9.86
C ALA A 69 -3.57 0.64 -11.38
N ARG A 70 -3.39 -0.61 -11.84
CA ARG A 70 -3.26 -0.95 -13.25
C ARG A 70 -4.60 -1.01 -13.99
N ASP A 71 -5.69 -1.38 -13.31
CA ASP A 71 -7.05 -1.40 -13.89
C ASP A 71 -7.64 0.00 -14.18
N ALA A 72 -6.89 1.05 -13.88
CA ALA A 72 -7.25 2.45 -14.02
C ALA A 72 -7.37 3.04 -15.42
N CYS A 73 -6.72 2.44 -16.43
CA CYS A 73 -6.59 3.07 -17.74
C CYS A 73 -7.37 2.31 -18.82
N THR A 74 -8.69 2.29 -18.68
CA THR A 74 -9.63 1.81 -19.71
C THR A 74 -10.08 2.92 -20.66
N ASN A 75 -9.68 4.18 -20.42
CA ASN A 75 -10.07 5.31 -21.25
C ASN A 75 -9.26 5.36 -22.56
N THR A 76 -9.92 5.06 -23.68
CA THR A 76 -9.36 5.09 -25.05
C THR A 76 -8.81 6.46 -25.49
N LYS A 77 -9.14 7.54 -24.76
CA LYS A 77 -8.61 8.90 -24.98
C LYS A 77 -7.45 9.27 -24.07
N CYS A 78 -7.05 8.41 -23.14
CA CYS A 78 -5.87 8.66 -22.32
C CYS A 78 -4.63 8.68 -23.23
N PRO A 79 -3.71 9.66 -23.15
CA PRO A 79 -2.51 9.70 -24.01
C PRO A 79 -1.57 8.49 -23.80
N HIS A 80 -1.81 7.70 -22.75
CA HIS A 80 -1.12 6.45 -22.44
C HIS A 80 -1.94 5.20 -22.76
N TYR A 81 -3.11 5.33 -23.41
CA TYR A 81 -3.92 4.19 -23.83
C TYR A 81 -3.15 3.34 -24.84
N GLY A 82 -2.91 2.08 -24.51
CA GLY A 82 -2.24 1.11 -25.40
C GLY A 82 -0.71 1.21 -25.48
N LYS A 83 -0.05 2.10 -24.73
CA LYS A 83 1.42 2.09 -24.58
C LYS A 83 1.80 1.79 -23.14
N ARG A 84 2.56 0.71 -22.94
CA ARG A 84 3.18 0.35 -21.65
C ARG A 84 3.76 1.62 -21.03
N CYS A 85 3.20 2.04 -19.90
CA CYS A 85 3.65 3.21 -19.15
C CYS A 85 5.16 3.05 -18.90
N LYS A 86 5.95 3.90 -19.54
CA LYS A 86 7.41 3.93 -19.36
C LYS A 86 7.67 5.07 -18.38
N MET A 87 7.59 4.76 -17.09
CA MET A 87 8.05 5.68 -16.04
C MET A 87 9.52 5.99 -16.30
N ARG A 88 9.83 7.28 -16.33
CA ARG A 88 11.10 7.84 -16.78
C ARG A 88 12.15 7.79 -15.68
#